data_AF-X1E1J8-F1
#
_entry.id   AF-X1E1J8-F1
#
_cell.length_a   1.000
_cell.length_b   1.000
_cell.length_c   1.000
_cell.angle_alpha   90.00
_cell.angle_beta   90.00
_cell.angle_gamma   90.00
#
_symmetry.space_group_name_H-M   'P 1'
#
loop_
_entity.id
_entity.type
_entity.pdbx_description
1 polymer ?
#
loop_
_entity_poly.entity_id
_entity_poly.type
_entity_poly.pdbx_seq_one_letter_code
_entity_poly.pdbx_strand_id
1 'polypeptide(L)' 'MKNPELIPEEIKSKLKNIGLWDINSYNLFRITWKNEPVKKGGLFEGVNFVELPPELTGVKARIFALVGKWFP' A
#
# COMPACT_ATOMS: atom_id res chain seq x y z
N MET A 1 5.49 -7.61 0.20
CA MET A 1 6.20 -8.11 1.41
C MET A 1 5.26 -8.99 2.25
N LYS A 2 5.73 -10.10 2.85
CA LYS A 2 4.86 -11.10 3.53
C LYS A 2 4.21 -10.57 4.83
N ASN A 3 4.96 -9.90 5.69
CA ASN A 3 4.44 -9.25 6.89
C ASN A 3 5.16 -7.92 7.19
N PRO A 4 4.55 -6.75 6.91
CA PRO A 4 5.09 -5.42 7.20
C PRO A 4 5.38 -5.13 8.68
N GLU A 5 4.72 -5.85 9.60
CA GLU A 5 4.88 -5.62 11.04
C GLU A 5 6.28 -5.99 11.53
N LEU A 6 6.93 -6.95 10.87
CA LEU A 6 8.28 -7.43 11.19
C LEU A 6 9.39 -6.45 10.78
N ILE A 7 9.06 -5.32 10.15
CA ILE A 7 10.05 -4.31 9.78
C ILE A 7 10.57 -3.64 11.06
N PRO A 8 11.90 -3.55 11.26
CA PRO A 8 12.48 -2.84 12.39
C PRO A 8 11.99 -1.39 12.48
N GLU A 9 11.75 -0.91 13.70
CA GLU A 9 11.23 0.44 13.94
C GLU A 9 12.14 1.54 13.39
N GLU A 10 13.47 1.32 13.41
CA GLU A 10 14.44 2.23 12.80
C GLU A 10 14.15 2.47 11.31
N ILE A 11 13.78 1.43 10.57
CA ILE A 11 13.45 1.53 9.15
C ILE A 11 12.14 2.29 8.98
N LYS A 12 11.10 1.95 9.77
CA LYS A 12 9.81 2.68 9.74
C LYS A 12 10.01 4.18 10.02
N SER A 13 10.87 4.53 10.97
CA SER A 13 11.21 5.93 11.28
C SER A 13 11.83 6.65 10.07
N LYS A 14 12.75 5.99 9.34
CA LYS A 14 13.34 6.55 8.11
C LYS A 14 12.29 6.74 7.02
N LEU A 15 11.35 5.80 6.88
CA LEU A 15 10.27 5.88 5.88
C LEU A 15 9.39 7.14 6.06
N LYS A 16 9.17 7.62 7.30
CA LYS A 16 8.37 8.82 7.57
C LYS A 16 8.86 10.09 6.86
N ASN A 17 10.13 10.13 6.46
CA ASN A 17 10.72 11.28 5.79
C ASN A 17 10.89 11.10 4.27
N ILE A 18 10.56 9.91 3.73
CA ILE A 18 10.80 9.52 2.34
C ILE A 18 9.48 9.52 1.54
N GLY A 19 9.50 10.13 0.36
CA GLY A 19 8.42 10.07 -0.62
C GLY A 19 8.24 8.66 -1.17
N LEU A 20 7.00 8.25 -1.42
CA LEU A 20 6.69 6.90 -1.90
C LEU A 20 7.41 6.58 -3.23
N TRP A 21 7.54 7.58 -4.09
CA TRP A 21 8.13 7.46 -5.43
C TRP A 21 9.58 7.95 -5.50
N ASP A 22 10.19 8.29 -4.36
CA ASP A 22 11.58 8.73 -4.33
C ASP A 22 12.52 7.56 -4.63
N ILE A 23 13.62 7.83 -5.36
CA ILE A 23 14.68 6.85 -5.61
C ILE A 23 15.48 6.67 -4.31
N ASN A 24 15.02 5.74 -3.46
CA ASN A 24 15.64 5.44 -2.18
C ASN A 24 15.51 3.95 -1.86
N SER A 25 16.60 3.30 -1.43
CA SER A 25 16.63 1.88 -1.10
C SER A 25 15.62 1.46 -0.01
N TYR A 26 15.22 2.37 0.87
CA TYR A 26 14.21 2.07 1.89
C TYR A 26 12.81 1.84 1.29
N ASN A 27 12.51 2.34 0.08
CA ASN A 27 11.22 2.05 -0.58
C ASN A 27 11.09 0.57 -1.00
N LEU A 28 12.17 -0.23 -0.99
CA LEU A 28 12.07 -1.68 -1.16
C LEU A 28 11.23 -2.36 -0.06
N PHE A 29 11.13 -1.76 1.13
CA PHE A 29 10.24 -2.23 2.20
C PHE A 29 8.76 -1.93 1.93
N ARG A 30 8.47 -1.04 0.97
CA ARG A 30 7.11 -0.65 0.55
C ARG A 30 6.62 -1.38 -0.70
N ILE A 31 7.30 -2.42 -1.19
CA ILE A 31 6.83 -3.27 -2.30
C ILE A 31 5.66 -4.16 -1.82
N THR A 32 4.48 -3.55 -1.65
CA THR A 32 3.27 -4.16 -1.08
C THR A 32 2.01 -3.32 -1.33
N TRP A 33 0.85 -3.97 -1.36
CA TRP A 33 -0.47 -3.31 -1.44
C TRP A 33 -0.95 -2.75 -0.10
N LYS A 34 -0.20 -3.00 0.98
CA LYS A 34 -0.53 -2.61 2.36
C LYS A 34 0.03 -1.24 2.75
N ASN A 35 0.41 -0.41 1.79
CA ASN A 35 0.94 0.93 2.10
C ASN A 35 -0.20 1.87 2.48
N GLU A 36 0.06 2.77 3.42
CA GLU A 36 -0.84 3.88 3.69
C GLU A 36 -0.98 4.77 2.44
N PRO A 37 -2.19 5.22 2.05
CA PRO A 37 -2.44 5.95 0.80
C PRO A 37 -2.01 7.42 0.84
N VAL A 38 -0.75 7.68 1.19
CA VAL A 38 -0.15 9.02 1.30
C VAL A 38 1.12 9.13 0.46
N LYS A 39 1.38 10.33 -0.08
CA LYS A 39 2.50 10.55 -1.00
C LYS A 39 3.88 10.54 -0.32
N LYS A 40 3.95 10.94 0.96
CA LYS A 40 5.20 11.05 1.72
C LYS A 40 4.97 10.58 3.16
N GLY A 41 5.93 9.85 3.69
CA GLY A 41 5.96 9.48 5.10
C GLY A 41 5.00 8.38 5.54
N GLY A 42 4.22 7.84 4.61
CA GLY A 42 3.31 6.73 4.89
C GLY A 42 4.03 5.48 5.36
N LEU A 43 3.37 4.76 6.25
CA LEU A 43 3.82 3.44 6.72
C LEU A 43 2.96 2.35 6.07
N PHE A 44 2.32 1.53 6.90
CA PHE A 44 1.55 0.38 6.45
C PHE A 44 0.19 0.40 7.11
N GLU A 45 -0.84 0.07 6.32
CA GLU A 45 -2.23 -0.02 6.74
C GLU A 45 -2.86 -1.30 6.13
N GLY A 46 -4.17 -1.28 5.89
CA GLY A 46 -4.88 -2.33 5.19
C GLY A 46 -4.47 -2.45 3.71
N VAL A 47 -5.04 -3.45 3.04
CA VAL A 47 -4.84 -3.62 1.60
C VAL A 47 -5.56 -2.50 0.87
N ASN A 48 -4.88 -1.83 -0.06
CA ASN A 48 -5.50 -0.87 -0.96
C ASN A 48 -6.35 -1.62 -2.00
N PHE A 49 -7.67 -1.53 -1.87
CA PHE A 49 -8.62 -2.09 -2.83
C PHE A 49 -9.84 -1.18 -3.00
N VAL A 50 -10.58 -1.40 -4.09
CA VAL A 50 -11.92 -0.87 -4.30
C VAL A 50 -12.88 -2.03 -4.54
N GLU A 51 -14.05 -1.98 -3.91
CA GLU A 51 -15.14 -2.91 -4.19
C GLU A 51 -15.97 -2.37 -5.36
N LEU A 52 -16.21 -3.20 -6.36
CA LEU A 52 -17.06 -2.85 -7.49
C LEU A 52 -18.50 -3.30 -7.21
N PRO A 53 -19.47 -2.37 -7.23
CA PRO A 53 -20.84 -2.69 -6.85
C PRO A 53 -21.54 -3.57 -7.91
N PRO A 54 -22.51 -4.41 -7.52
CA PRO A 54 -23.34 -5.18 -8.46
C PRO A 54 -24.04 -4.31 -9.50
N GLU A 55 -24.41 -3.07 -9.17
CA GLU A 55 -25.03 -2.09 -10.06
C GLU A 55 -24.13 -1.70 -11.24
N LEU A 56 -22.81 -1.78 -11.06
CA LEU A 56 -21.82 -1.52 -12.11
C LEU A 56 -21.44 -2.81 -12.86
N THR A 57 -21.35 -3.93 -12.14
CA THR A 57 -20.78 -5.17 -12.65
C THR A 57 -21.81 -6.15 -13.23
N GLY A 58 -23.09 -6.01 -12.88
CA GLY A 58 -24.19 -6.86 -13.34
C GLY A 58 -24.20 -8.28 -12.75
N VAL A 59 -23.36 -8.57 -11.75
CA VAL A 59 -23.22 -9.91 -11.16
C VAL A 59 -23.41 -9.88 -9.63
N LYS A 60 -23.83 -11.02 -9.06
CA LYS A 60 -23.99 -11.19 -7.60
C LYS A 60 -22.67 -11.40 -6.86
N ALA A 61 -21.58 -11.70 -7.57
CA ALA A 61 -20.27 -11.93 -6.97
C ALA A 61 -19.67 -10.62 -6.47
N ARG A 62 -19.01 -10.65 -5.31
CA ARG A 62 -18.25 -9.50 -4.78
C ARG A 62 -16.92 -9.39 -5.52
N ILE A 63 -16.71 -8.29 -6.23
CA ILE A 63 -15.49 -8.06 -7.02
C ILE A 63 -14.66 -6.99 -6.33
N PHE A 64 -13.42 -7.33 -5.98
CA PHE A 64 -12.44 -6.40 -5.42
C PHE A 64 -11.31 -6.19 -6.40
N ALA A 65 -10.99 -4.93 -6.71
CA ALA A 65 -9.84 -4.57 -7.51
C ALA A 65 -8.74 -3.97 -6.63
N LEU A 66 -7.52 -4.49 -6.73
CA LEU A 66 -6.37 -3.97 -5.99
C LEU A 66 -5.92 -2.63 -6.59
N VAL A 67 -5.64 -1.64 -5.74
CA VAL A 67 -5.30 -0.26 -6.16
C VAL A 67 -3.79 -0.02 -6.16
N GLY A 68 -3.19 0.01 -7.37
CA GLY A 68 -1.73 -0.03 -7.55
C GLY A 68 -1.05 1.32 -7.40
N LYS A 69 -1.83 2.38 -7.26
CA LYS A 69 -1.36 3.76 -7.11
C LYS A 69 -0.42 3.96 -5.92
N TRP A 70 -0.52 3.11 -4.90
CA TRP A 70 0.29 3.19 -3.68
C TRP A 70 1.34 2.08 -3.60
N PHE A 71 1.59 1.39 -4.72
CA PHE A 71 2.59 0.35 -4.84
C PHE A 71 3.80 0.94 -5.61
N PRO A 72 4.90 1.27 -4.93
CA PRO A 72 6.10 1.85 -5.54
C PRO A 72 6.92 0.84 -6.33
#